data_AF-C6ASE5-F1
#
_entry.id   AF-C6ASE5-F1
#
_cell.length_a   1.000
_cell.length_b   1.000
_cell.length_c   1.000
_cell.angle_alpha   90.00
_cell.angle_beta   90.00
_cell.angle_gamma   90.00
#
_symmetry.space_group_name_H-M   'P 1'
#
loop_
_entity.id
_entity.type
_entity.pdbx_description
1 polymer ?
#
loop_
_entity_poly.entity_id
_entity_poly.type
_entity_poly.pdbx_seq_one_letter_code
_entity_poly.pdbx_strand_id
1 'polypeptide(L)'
;MRVGALLASVILFVVFLYLVLTGAEQVRYISVAFVLVFAVLATRLDDIQDLTFGPTGLAAKLAKQLEEARATVKQLQDFAEVFAARSVQQIAGDNRMSGLSPKQKREAIAEIVGGLKSLQLPDDRINRVLSLSDPYDDYDYWSWTMSPIYSANDTKVKDLANQFFNLGASKGIGHNPDAETTEKFLKDHDLYQGEIAECMTDWQYWKANHKHRRLDEWEARHERRNQARSFEDVLNIESKPGTKG
;
A
#
# COMPACT_ATOMS: atom_id res chain seq x y z
N MET A 1 21.61 -18.58 -34.99
CA MET A 1 21.17 -17.99 -33.71
C MET A 1 21.36 -16.48 -33.55
N ARG A 2 22.40 -15.80 -34.06
CA ARG A 2 22.68 -14.40 -33.63
C ARG A 2 21.83 -13.28 -34.26
N VAL A 3 21.32 -13.43 -35.48
CA VAL A 3 20.70 -12.30 -36.22
C VAL A 3 19.26 -12.01 -35.81
N GLY A 4 18.46 -13.04 -35.52
CA GLY A 4 17.05 -12.89 -35.10
C GLY A 4 16.91 -12.27 -33.72
N ALA A 5 17.74 -12.71 -32.76
CA ALA A 5 17.78 -12.14 -31.42
C ALA A 5 18.28 -10.69 -31.43
N LEU A 6 19.27 -10.36 -32.27
CA LEU A 6 19.73 -8.98 -32.46
C LEU A 6 18.63 -8.08 -33.03
N LEU A 7 17.92 -8.53 -34.08
CA LEU A 7 16.79 -7.78 -34.65
C LEU A 7 15.65 -7.56 -33.63
N ALA A 8 15.27 -8.59 -32.89
CA ALA A 8 14.25 -8.48 -31.84
C ALA A 8 14.68 -7.51 -30.72
N SER A 9 15.96 -7.56 -30.30
CA SER A 9 16.49 -6.66 -29.27
C SER A 9 16.50 -5.19 -29.71
N VAL A 10 16.81 -4.92 -30.99
CA VAL A 10 16.80 -3.56 -31.55
C VAL A 10 15.37 -3.02 -31.64
N ILE A 11 14.42 -3.83 -32.11
CA ILE A 11 13.01 -3.43 -32.19
C ILE A 11 12.47 -3.12 -30.78
N LEU A 12 12.79 -3.95 -29.79
CA LEU A 12 12.38 -3.73 -28.40
C LEU A 12 13.01 -2.47 -27.79
N PHE A 13 14.28 -2.21 -28.08
CA PHE A 13 14.96 -1.00 -27.61
C PHE A 13 14.35 0.27 -28.20
N VAL A 14 13.93 0.23 -29.48
CA VAL A 14 13.23 1.34 -30.14
C VAL A 14 11.83 1.56 -29.56
N VAL A 15 11.07 0.49 -29.29
CA VAL A 15 9.76 0.57 -28.62
C VAL A 15 9.90 1.13 -27.20
N PHE A 16 10.92 0.70 -26.45
CA PHE A 16 11.22 1.24 -25.13
C PHE A 16 11.53 2.74 -25.18
N LEU A 17 12.41 3.17 -26.09
CA LEU A 17 12.72 4.59 -26.27
C LEU A 17 11.48 5.40 -26.63
N TYR A 18 10.62 4.88 -27.52
CA TYR A 18 9.37 5.52 -27.89
C TYR A 18 8.41 5.70 -26.70
N LEU A 19 8.23 4.66 -25.87
CA LEU A 19 7.36 4.72 -24.69
C LEU A 19 7.91 5.64 -23.59
N VAL A 20 9.24 5.70 -23.43
CA VAL A 20 9.90 6.63 -22.49
C VAL A 20 9.79 8.08 -22.97
N LEU A 21 9.94 8.33 -24.27
CA LEU A 21 9.89 9.70 -24.84
C LEU A 21 8.47 10.26 -24.95
N THR A 22 7.44 9.41 -25.03
CA THR A 22 6.04 9.83 -25.12
C THR A 22 5.39 10.14 -23.76
N GLY A 23 6.13 9.97 -22.65
CA GLY A 23 5.90 10.74 -21.42
C GLY A 23 4.64 10.40 -20.60
N ALA A 24 4.00 9.25 -20.81
CA ALA A 24 2.90 8.85 -19.94
C ALA A 24 3.46 8.28 -18.61
N GLU A 25 3.30 9.01 -17.51
CA GLU A 25 3.79 8.60 -16.17
C GLU A 25 3.29 7.22 -15.74
N GLN A 26 2.11 6.80 -16.22
CA GLN A 26 1.54 5.46 -15.99
C GLN A 26 2.20 4.35 -16.84
N VAL A 27 2.84 4.69 -17.96
CA VAL A 27 3.38 3.72 -18.94
C VAL A 27 4.78 3.22 -18.56
N ARG A 28 5.52 3.94 -17.69
CA ARG A 28 6.84 3.49 -17.21
C ARG A 28 6.80 2.12 -16.55
N TYR A 29 5.76 1.82 -15.76
CA TYR A 29 5.65 0.53 -15.05
C TYR A 29 5.25 -0.63 -15.98
N ILE A 30 4.34 -0.38 -16.91
CA ILE A 30 3.92 -1.36 -17.93
C ILE A 30 5.08 -1.70 -18.85
N SER A 31 5.90 -0.72 -19.21
CA SER A 31 7.08 -0.90 -20.07
C SER A 31 8.11 -1.84 -19.45
N VAL A 32 8.36 -1.69 -18.13
CA VAL A 32 9.29 -2.56 -17.39
C VAL A 32 8.74 -3.98 -17.31
N ALA A 33 7.44 -4.15 -17.00
CA ALA A 33 6.82 -5.47 -16.97
C ALA A 33 6.88 -6.17 -18.35
N PHE A 34 6.64 -5.44 -19.43
CA PHE A 34 6.69 -5.97 -20.79
C PHE A 34 8.10 -6.42 -21.19
N VAL A 35 9.12 -5.60 -20.90
CA VAL A 35 10.52 -5.94 -21.16
C VAL A 35 10.94 -7.16 -20.35
N LEU A 36 10.46 -7.31 -19.11
CA LEU A 36 10.83 -8.42 -18.23
C LEU A 36 10.20 -9.75 -18.70
N VAL A 37 8.91 -9.74 -19.06
CA VAL A 37 8.23 -10.91 -19.65
C VAL A 37 8.89 -11.34 -20.96
N PHE A 38 9.24 -10.39 -21.83
CA PHE A 38 9.86 -10.70 -23.11
C PHE A 38 11.34 -11.07 -23.00
N ALA A 39 12.10 -10.53 -22.05
CA ALA A 39 13.46 -10.96 -21.77
C ALA A 39 13.47 -12.43 -21.32
N VAL A 40 12.55 -12.83 -20.44
CA VAL A 40 12.38 -14.23 -20.02
C VAL A 40 12.00 -15.12 -21.21
N LEU A 41 11.05 -14.71 -22.05
CA LEU A 41 10.68 -15.47 -23.25
C LEU A 41 11.82 -15.57 -24.28
N ALA A 42 12.61 -14.50 -24.46
CA ALA A 42 13.73 -14.49 -25.38
C ALA A 42 14.86 -15.44 -24.95
N THR A 43 15.09 -15.61 -23.65
CA THR A 43 16.04 -16.62 -23.14
C THR A 43 15.57 -18.06 -23.31
N ARG A 44 14.28 -18.30 -23.60
CA ARG A 44 13.66 -19.62 -23.70
C ARG A 44 13.45 -20.10 -25.15
N LEU A 45 13.72 -19.25 -26.16
CA LEU A 45 13.55 -19.63 -27.57
C LEU A 45 14.57 -20.68 -28.06
N ASP A 46 15.77 -20.71 -27.47
CA ASP A 46 16.81 -21.68 -27.82
C ASP A 46 16.46 -23.11 -27.33
N ASP A 47 15.61 -23.26 -26.31
CA ASP A 47 15.18 -24.55 -25.75
C ASP A 47 14.26 -25.36 -26.69
N ILE A 48 13.62 -24.70 -27.67
CA ILE A 48 12.61 -25.32 -28.55
C ILE A 48 13.25 -26.12 -29.69
N GLN A 49 14.53 -25.87 -30.02
CA GLN A 49 15.18 -26.46 -31.20
C GLN A 49 15.89 -27.81 -30.94
N ASP A 50 16.19 -28.17 -29.69
CA ASP A 50 16.95 -29.39 -29.34
C ASP A 50 16.06 -30.54 -28.85
N LEU A 51 15.06 -30.93 -29.64
CA LEU A 51 14.27 -32.16 -29.46
C LEU A 51 14.87 -33.30 -30.29
N THR A 52 16.01 -33.86 -29.85
CA THR A 52 16.48 -35.18 -30.31
C THR A 52 16.44 -36.19 -29.15
N PHE A 53 15.81 -37.34 -29.43
CA PHE A 53 15.13 -38.20 -28.48
C PHE A 53 15.98 -39.37 -27.97
N GLY A 54 15.95 -39.62 -26.65
CA GLY A 54 16.36 -40.86 -26.00
C GLY A 54 15.60 -41.06 -24.66
N PRO A 55 15.20 -42.30 -24.27
CA PRO A 55 14.28 -42.54 -23.14
C PRO A 55 14.79 -42.04 -21.79
N THR A 56 16.11 -42.07 -21.57
CA THR A 56 16.77 -41.59 -20.34
C THR A 56 17.18 -40.12 -20.41
N GLY A 57 17.48 -39.60 -21.61
CA GLY A 57 17.83 -38.18 -21.81
C GLY A 57 16.64 -37.24 -21.67
N LEU A 58 15.44 -37.70 -22.05
CA LEU A 58 14.21 -36.91 -21.94
C LEU A 58 13.85 -36.64 -20.47
N ALA A 59 13.98 -37.64 -19.59
CA ALA A 59 13.67 -37.49 -18.17
C ALA A 59 14.64 -36.54 -17.46
N ALA A 60 15.94 -36.63 -17.74
CA ALA A 60 16.95 -35.73 -17.18
C ALA A 60 16.80 -34.29 -17.70
N LYS A 61 16.51 -34.11 -19.00
CA LYS A 61 16.25 -32.79 -19.59
C LYS A 61 14.94 -32.18 -19.07
N LEU A 62 13.88 -32.97 -18.91
CA LEU A 62 12.64 -32.53 -18.26
C LEU A 62 12.86 -32.12 -16.81
N ALA A 63 13.59 -32.93 -16.02
CA ALA A 63 13.88 -32.60 -14.63
C ALA A 63 14.66 -31.27 -14.51
N LYS A 64 15.67 -31.08 -15.37
CA LYS A 64 16.44 -29.84 -15.43
C LYS A 64 15.59 -28.64 -15.88
N GLN A 65 14.79 -28.78 -16.93
CA GLN A 65 13.90 -27.70 -17.39
C GLN A 65 12.83 -27.36 -16.34
N LEU A 66 12.34 -28.35 -15.60
CA LEU A 66 11.39 -28.16 -14.52
C LEU A 66 12.04 -27.46 -13.33
N GLU A 67 13.30 -27.77 -13.01
CA GLU A 67 14.09 -27.07 -12.00
C GLU A 67 14.36 -25.61 -12.40
N GLU A 68 14.79 -25.38 -13.64
CA GLU A 68 15.00 -24.03 -14.18
C GLU A 68 13.70 -23.22 -14.21
N ALA A 69 12.58 -23.83 -14.61
CA ALA A 69 11.27 -23.19 -14.59
C ALA A 69 10.85 -22.82 -13.16
N ARG A 70 11.07 -23.71 -12.18
CA ARG A 70 10.84 -23.40 -10.75
C ARG A 70 11.73 -22.26 -10.27
N ALA A 71 12.99 -22.23 -10.67
CA ALA A 71 13.91 -21.14 -10.35
C ALA A 71 13.44 -19.81 -10.95
N THR A 72 12.97 -19.80 -12.21
CA THR A 72 12.38 -18.61 -12.84
C THR A 72 11.12 -18.13 -12.10
N VAL A 73 10.21 -19.04 -11.74
CA VAL A 73 9.01 -18.69 -10.97
C VAL A 73 9.38 -18.05 -9.62
N LYS A 74 10.36 -18.64 -8.91
CA LYS A 74 10.85 -18.07 -7.66
C LYS A 74 11.43 -16.66 -7.85
N GLN A 75 12.24 -16.44 -8.89
CA GLN A 75 12.79 -15.13 -9.21
C GLN A 75 11.68 -14.10 -9.52
N LEU A 76 10.63 -14.50 -10.24
CA LEU A 76 9.47 -13.64 -10.49
C LEU A 76 8.71 -13.30 -9.21
N GLN A 77 8.51 -14.29 -8.32
CA GLN A 77 7.90 -14.08 -7.01
C GLN A 77 8.73 -13.11 -6.14
N ASP A 78 10.04 -13.29 -6.11
CA ASP A 78 10.95 -12.43 -5.34
C ASP A 78 10.94 -10.99 -5.86
N PHE A 79 10.97 -10.81 -7.19
CA PHE A 79 10.83 -9.49 -7.81
C PHE A 79 9.47 -8.86 -7.52
N ALA A 80 8.39 -9.64 -7.64
CA ALA A 80 7.03 -9.16 -7.39
C ALA A 80 6.84 -8.73 -5.92
N GLU A 81 7.41 -9.45 -4.95
CA GLU A 81 7.38 -9.04 -3.53
C GLU A 81 8.07 -7.67 -3.35
N VAL A 82 9.26 -7.48 -3.92
CA VAL A 82 10.00 -6.22 -3.80
C VAL A 82 9.26 -5.07 -4.47
N PHE A 83 8.71 -5.28 -5.67
CA PHE A 83 7.93 -4.28 -6.38
C PHE A 83 6.68 -3.89 -5.59
N ALA A 84 5.91 -4.89 -5.13
CA ALA A 84 4.71 -4.68 -4.35
C ALA A 84 4.99 -3.96 -3.03
N ALA A 85 6.08 -4.30 -2.32
CA ALA A 85 6.52 -3.61 -1.12
C ALA A 85 6.68 -2.10 -1.36
N ARG A 86 7.33 -1.72 -2.46
CA ARG A 86 7.53 -0.30 -2.82
C ARG A 86 6.23 0.38 -3.25
N SER A 87 5.40 -0.31 -4.02
CA SER A 87 4.10 0.23 -4.45
C SER A 87 3.15 0.44 -3.28
N VAL A 88 3.05 -0.50 -2.34
CA VAL A 88 2.23 -0.35 -1.12
C VAL A 88 2.71 0.83 -0.29
N GLN A 89 4.01 0.95 -0.06
CA GLN A 89 4.58 2.07 0.69
C GLN A 89 4.29 3.42 0.01
N GLN A 90 4.40 3.48 -1.33
CA GLN A 90 4.11 4.69 -2.10
C GLN A 90 2.62 5.05 -2.06
N ILE A 91 1.72 4.08 -2.25
CA ILE A 91 0.26 4.29 -2.20
C ILE A 91 -0.18 4.70 -0.79
N ALA A 92 0.35 4.05 0.26
CA ALA A 92 0.06 4.40 1.65
C ALA A 92 0.51 5.83 1.97
N GLY A 93 1.70 6.22 1.49
CA GLY A 93 2.25 7.57 1.63
C GLY A 93 1.59 8.64 0.76
N ASP A 94 0.83 8.26 -0.26
CA ASP A 94 0.17 9.20 -1.19
C ASP A 94 -0.94 10.03 -0.49
N ASN A 95 -1.47 11.05 -1.16
CA ASN A 95 -2.64 11.84 -0.73
C ASN A 95 -2.50 12.61 0.60
N ARG A 96 -1.31 13.16 0.87
CA ARG A 96 -1.10 14.08 2.02
C ARG A 96 -1.31 15.55 1.67
N MET A 97 -1.25 15.92 0.39
CA MET A 97 -1.58 17.26 -0.15
C MET A 97 -2.54 17.20 -1.34
N SER A 98 -2.40 16.19 -2.21
CA SER A 98 -3.31 15.77 -3.28
C SER A 98 -2.98 14.31 -3.65
N GLY A 99 -3.93 13.53 -4.18
CA GLY A 99 -3.69 12.11 -4.53
C GLY A 99 -4.91 11.21 -4.40
N LEU A 100 -4.67 9.90 -4.30
CA LEU A 100 -5.70 8.84 -4.26
C LEU A 100 -6.54 8.88 -2.98
N SER A 101 -7.88 8.87 -3.10
CA SER A 101 -8.79 8.76 -1.97
C SER A 101 -8.52 7.49 -1.13
N PRO A 102 -8.91 7.44 0.16
CA PRO A 102 -8.72 6.25 0.97
C PRO A 102 -9.27 4.96 0.34
N LYS A 103 -10.43 5.05 -0.30
CA LYS A 103 -11.03 3.96 -1.05
C LYS A 103 -10.15 3.53 -2.23
N GLN A 104 -9.70 4.47 -3.05
CA GLN A 104 -8.82 4.20 -4.19
C GLN A 104 -7.50 3.55 -3.76
N LYS A 105 -6.92 3.98 -2.64
CA LYS A 105 -5.71 3.34 -2.08
C LYS A 105 -5.96 1.88 -1.73
N ARG A 106 -7.06 1.59 -1.04
CA ARG A 106 -7.43 0.22 -0.65
C ARG A 106 -7.68 -0.67 -1.86
N GLU A 107 -8.38 -0.15 -2.87
CA GLU A 107 -8.62 -0.84 -4.14
C GLU A 107 -7.30 -1.14 -4.86
N ALA A 108 -6.40 -0.17 -4.98
CA ALA A 108 -5.08 -0.37 -5.60
C ALA A 108 -4.21 -1.38 -4.83
N ILE A 109 -4.22 -1.35 -3.50
CA ILE A 109 -3.52 -2.36 -2.68
C ILE A 109 -4.14 -3.74 -2.85
N ALA A 110 -5.48 -3.84 -2.95
CA ALA A 110 -6.17 -5.10 -3.19
C ALA A 110 -5.82 -5.71 -4.56
N GLU A 111 -5.66 -4.89 -5.59
CA GLU A 111 -5.18 -5.32 -6.92
C GLU A 111 -3.76 -5.89 -6.85
N ILE A 112 -2.85 -5.22 -6.12
CA ILE A 112 -1.49 -5.71 -5.89
C ILE A 112 -1.53 -7.08 -5.19
N VAL A 113 -2.34 -7.23 -4.14
CA VAL A 113 -2.53 -8.51 -3.43
C VAL A 113 -3.06 -9.59 -4.37
N GLY A 114 -4.04 -9.26 -5.22
CA GLY A 114 -4.55 -10.18 -6.25
C GLY A 114 -3.45 -10.64 -7.19
N GLY A 115 -2.58 -9.73 -7.63
CA GLY A 115 -1.40 -10.04 -8.44
C GLY A 115 -0.45 -11.01 -7.73
N LEU A 116 -0.06 -10.73 -6.48
CA LEU A 116 0.83 -11.58 -5.70
C LEU A 116 0.24 -12.98 -5.45
N LYS A 117 -1.06 -13.07 -5.18
CA LYS A 117 -1.76 -14.36 -5.03
C LYS A 117 -1.80 -15.15 -6.33
N SER A 118 -1.97 -14.50 -7.47
CA SER A 118 -1.95 -15.20 -8.77
C SER A 118 -0.56 -15.76 -9.12
N LEU A 119 0.51 -15.13 -8.61
CA LEU A 119 1.88 -15.66 -8.65
C LEU A 119 2.15 -16.73 -7.58
N GLN A 120 1.14 -17.14 -6.81
CA GLN A 120 1.24 -18.11 -5.72
C GLN A 120 2.26 -17.71 -4.65
N LEU A 121 2.40 -16.41 -4.39
CA LEU A 121 3.23 -15.93 -3.30
C LEU A 121 2.59 -16.35 -1.95
N PRO A 122 3.34 -16.98 -1.04
CA PRO A 122 2.84 -17.35 0.29
C PRO A 122 2.26 -16.16 1.07
N ASP A 123 1.18 -16.40 1.82
CA ASP A 123 0.44 -15.37 2.56
C ASP A 123 1.32 -14.62 3.59
N ASP A 124 2.32 -15.29 4.19
CA ASP A 124 3.25 -14.63 5.11
C ASP A 124 4.09 -13.55 4.42
N ARG A 125 4.48 -13.77 3.15
CA ARG A 125 5.23 -12.77 2.35
C ARG A 125 4.32 -11.62 1.95
N ILE A 126 3.08 -11.92 1.58
CA ILE A 126 2.06 -10.91 1.27
C ILE A 126 1.80 -10.04 2.51
N ASN A 127 1.64 -10.65 3.69
CA ASN A 127 1.42 -9.92 4.93
C ASN A 127 2.61 -9.01 5.29
N ARG A 128 3.85 -9.43 5.03
CA ARG A 128 5.02 -8.55 5.20
C ARG A 128 4.97 -7.34 4.27
N VAL A 129 4.61 -7.53 3.00
CA VAL A 129 4.40 -6.42 2.05
C VAL A 129 3.33 -5.45 2.55
N LEU A 130 2.20 -5.98 3.04
CA LEU A 130 1.10 -5.17 3.57
C LEU A 130 1.48 -4.42 4.85
N SER A 131 2.25 -5.02 5.76
CA SER A 131 2.68 -4.38 7.01
C SER A 131 3.47 -3.08 6.81
N LEU A 132 3.99 -2.83 5.61
CA LEU A 132 4.63 -1.56 5.26
C LEU A 132 3.66 -0.37 5.23
N SER A 133 2.34 -0.60 5.14
CA SER A 133 1.34 0.45 5.30
C SER A 133 1.00 0.75 6.77
N ASP A 134 1.35 -0.15 7.71
CA ASP A 134 0.93 -0.02 9.11
C ASP A 134 1.33 1.33 9.75
N PRO A 135 2.56 1.86 9.56
CA PRO A 135 2.90 3.17 10.13
C PRO A 135 2.04 4.33 9.59
N TYR A 136 1.54 4.20 8.35
CA TYR A 136 0.70 5.20 7.71
C TYR A 136 -0.74 5.14 8.23
N ASP A 137 -1.27 3.93 8.39
CA ASP A 137 -2.60 3.70 8.96
C ASP A 137 -2.63 4.11 10.44
N ASP A 138 -1.59 3.79 11.21
CA ASP A 138 -1.44 4.19 12.61
C ASP A 138 -1.44 5.73 12.74
N TYR A 139 -0.66 6.41 11.90
CA TYR A 139 -0.67 7.87 11.82
C TYR A 139 -2.02 8.44 11.39
N ASP A 140 -2.72 7.79 10.45
CA ASP A 140 -4.04 8.22 9.98
C ASP A 140 -5.10 8.10 11.07
N TYR A 141 -5.07 7.03 11.85
CA TYR A 141 -5.94 6.86 13.02
C TYR A 141 -5.65 7.92 14.09
N TRP A 142 -4.36 8.11 14.42
CA TRP A 142 -3.95 9.16 15.34
C TRP A 142 -4.45 10.53 14.85
N SER A 143 -4.19 10.86 13.59
CA SER A 143 -4.58 12.15 13.02
C SER A 143 -6.09 12.30 12.95
N TRP A 144 -6.85 11.26 12.63
CA TRP A 144 -8.31 11.31 12.57
C TRP A 144 -8.90 11.55 13.96
N THR A 145 -8.39 10.84 14.97
CA THR A 145 -8.78 11.00 16.37
C THR A 145 -8.48 12.41 16.89
N MET A 146 -7.29 12.94 16.61
CA MET A 146 -6.85 14.23 17.14
C MET A 146 -7.35 15.43 16.32
N SER A 147 -7.84 15.22 15.09
CA SER A 147 -8.24 16.31 14.20
C SER A 147 -9.30 17.25 14.79
N PRO A 148 -10.38 16.77 15.44
CA PRO A 148 -11.36 17.66 16.06
C PRO A 148 -10.76 18.59 17.10
N ILE A 149 -9.79 18.09 17.86
CA ILE A 149 -9.08 18.84 18.90
C ILE A 149 -8.19 19.91 18.24
N TYR A 150 -7.46 19.55 17.18
CA TYR A 150 -6.65 20.51 16.42
C TYR A 150 -7.47 21.58 15.69
N SER A 151 -8.68 21.26 15.24
CA SER A 151 -9.55 22.18 14.51
C SER A 151 -10.41 23.06 15.42
N ALA A 152 -10.57 22.70 16.69
CA ALA A 152 -11.37 23.45 17.65
C ALA A 152 -10.90 24.91 17.74
N ASN A 153 -11.81 25.88 17.68
CA ASN A 153 -11.44 27.30 17.81
C ASN A 153 -11.38 27.76 19.27
N ASP A 154 -10.79 26.94 20.14
CA ASP A 154 -10.60 27.21 21.57
C ASP A 154 -9.11 27.16 21.91
N THR A 155 -8.59 28.23 22.50
CA THR A 155 -7.16 28.36 22.81
C THR A 155 -6.69 27.31 23.83
N LYS A 156 -7.50 26.96 24.83
CA LYS A 156 -7.13 25.93 25.83
C LYS A 156 -7.03 24.56 25.18
N VAL A 157 -7.95 24.25 24.28
CA VAL A 157 -7.95 22.96 23.53
C VAL A 157 -6.76 22.89 22.58
N LYS A 158 -6.42 23.99 21.91
CA LYS A 158 -5.22 24.08 21.05
C LYS A 158 -3.92 23.92 21.85
N ASP A 159 -3.83 24.55 23.03
CA ASP A 159 -2.65 24.43 23.90
C ASP A 159 -2.45 22.99 24.41
N LEU A 160 -3.54 22.28 24.71
CA LEU A 160 -3.51 20.85 25.02
C LEU A 160 -3.05 20.02 23.81
N ALA A 161 -3.58 20.30 22.62
CA ALA A 161 -3.23 19.59 21.39
C ALA A 161 -1.76 19.76 20.99
N ASN A 162 -1.17 20.92 21.29
CA ASN A 162 0.24 21.23 21.03
C ASN A 162 1.20 20.30 21.79
N GLN A 163 0.79 19.73 22.93
CA GLN A 163 1.60 18.77 23.67
C GLN A 163 1.90 17.52 22.82
N PHE A 164 0.90 17.02 22.10
CA PHE A 164 1.02 15.87 21.18
C PHE A 164 1.82 16.23 19.92
N PHE A 165 1.66 17.45 19.42
CA PHE A 165 2.42 17.92 18.27
C PHE A 165 3.94 17.91 18.56
N ASN A 166 4.30 18.34 19.78
CA ASN A 166 5.69 18.38 20.25
C ASN A 166 6.26 17.01 20.61
N LEU A 167 5.43 16.09 21.14
CA LEU A 167 5.86 14.73 21.50
C LEU A 167 6.33 13.91 20.29
N GLY A 168 5.69 14.09 19.13
CA GLY A 168 5.89 13.15 18.03
C GLY A 168 5.47 13.61 16.65
N ALA A 169 4.36 14.34 16.52
CA ALA A 169 3.82 14.69 15.22
C ALA A 169 4.76 15.56 14.36
N SER A 170 5.53 16.43 15.02
CA SER A 170 6.56 17.26 14.36
C SER A 170 7.69 16.47 13.70
N LYS A 171 7.88 15.20 14.06
CA LYS A 171 8.94 14.32 13.53
C LYS A 171 8.47 13.48 12.33
N GLY A 172 7.19 13.52 11.98
CA GLY A 172 6.61 12.82 10.84
C GLY A 172 5.96 11.46 11.17
N ILE A 173 5.65 10.71 10.12
CA ILE A 173 4.92 9.43 10.18
C ILE A 173 5.75 8.37 10.92
N GLY A 174 5.10 7.59 11.80
CA GLY A 174 5.77 6.58 12.62
C GLY A 174 6.40 7.14 13.90
N HIS A 175 6.23 8.44 14.16
CA HIS A 175 6.64 9.08 15.42
C HIS A 175 5.45 9.69 16.17
N ASN A 176 4.22 9.53 15.69
CA ASN A 176 3.04 9.85 16.48
C ASN A 176 3.02 9.02 17.78
N PRO A 177 2.49 9.59 18.87
CA PRO A 177 2.23 8.80 20.07
C PRO A 177 1.28 7.64 19.75
N ASP A 178 1.45 6.54 20.47
CA ASP A 178 0.67 5.32 20.29
C ASP A 178 -0.77 5.47 20.81
N ALA A 179 -1.60 4.47 20.50
CA ALA A 179 -3.01 4.45 20.86
C ALA A 179 -3.23 4.51 22.38
N GLU A 180 -2.38 3.84 23.18
CA GLU A 180 -2.50 3.81 24.64
C GLU A 180 -2.17 5.19 25.25
N THR A 181 -1.07 5.81 24.80
CA THR A 181 -0.67 7.16 25.21
C THR A 181 -1.74 8.18 24.83
N THR A 182 -2.30 8.05 23.62
CA THR A 182 -3.37 8.94 23.15
C THR A 182 -4.66 8.74 23.94
N GLU A 183 -5.08 7.50 24.19
CA GLU A 183 -6.27 7.19 25.01
C GLU A 183 -6.14 7.79 26.40
N LYS A 184 -5.00 7.58 27.05
CA LYS A 184 -4.74 8.10 28.38
C LYS A 184 -4.87 9.61 28.43
N PHE A 185 -4.23 10.32 27.49
CA PHE A 185 -4.33 11.77 27.41
C PHE A 185 -5.78 12.23 27.22
N LEU A 186 -6.53 11.59 26.32
CA LEU A 186 -7.92 11.94 26.09
C LEU A 186 -8.76 11.76 27.35
N LYS A 187 -8.51 10.71 28.14
CA LYS A 187 -9.22 10.49 29.42
C LYS A 187 -8.81 11.49 30.49
N ASP A 188 -7.52 11.78 30.63
CA ASP A 188 -6.99 12.71 31.65
C ASP A 188 -7.49 14.16 31.44
N HIS A 189 -7.99 14.49 30.24
CA HIS A 189 -8.50 15.80 29.88
C HIS A 189 -10.00 15.83 29.54
N ASP A 190 -10.77 14.80 29.88
CA ASP A 190 -12.21 14.70 29.62
C ASP A 190 -12.58 14.85 28.12
N LEU A 191 -11.68 14.43 27.23
CA LEU A 191 -11.86 14.44 25.76
C LEU A 191 -12.25 13.06 25.20
N TYR A 192 -12.17 12.01 25.99
CA TYR A 192 -12.53 10.64 25.59
C TYR A 192 -14.05 10.42 25.58
N GLN A 193 -14.73 10.98 24.60
CA GLN A 193 -16.19 10.89 24.47
C GLN A 193 -16.65 11.03 23.00
N GLY A 194 -17.91 10.69 22.75
CA GLY A 194 -18.52 10.80 21.41
C GLY A 194 -17.72 10.10 20.32
N GLU A 195 -17.61 10.74 19.15
CA GLU A 195 -16.86 10.21 18.01
C GLU A 195 -15.36 10.02 18.29
N ILE A 196 -14.75 10.77 19.23
CA ILE A 196 -13.35 10.56 19.61
C ILE A 196 -13.18 9.18 20.26
N ALA A 197 -14.10 8.78 21.14
CA ALA A 197 -14.06 7.46 21.77
C ALA A 197 -14.30 6.33 20.75
N GLU A 198 -15.19 6.55 19.77
CA GLU A 198 -15.41 5.60 18.68
C GLU A 198 -14.19 5.47 17.76
N CYS A 199 -13.51 6.58 17.42
CA CYS A 199 -12.25 6.59 16.66
C CYS A 199 -11.14 5.85 17.41
N MET A 200 -11.03 6.05 18.73
CA MET A 200 -10.08 5.31 19.56
C MET A 200 -10.38 3.80 19.57
N THR A 201 -11.66 3.43 19.65
CA THR A 201 -12.09 2.03 19.54
C THR A 201 -11.75 1.44 18.17
N ASP A 202 -11.92 2.22 17.09
CA ASP A 202 -11.52 1.79 15.74
C ASP A 202 -10.01 1.58 15.63
N TRP A 203 -9.21 2.49 16.21
CA TRP A 203 -7.76 2.40 16.18
C TRP A 203 -7.28 1.16 16.94
N GLN A 204 -7.78 0.93 18.15
CA GLN A 204 -7.46 -0.27 18.93
C GLN A 204 -7.88 -1.55 18.22
N TYR A 205 -9.07 -1.56 17.60
CA TYR A 205 -9.53 -2.70 16.80
C TYR A 205 -8.61 -2.96 15.62
N TRP A 206 -8.16 -1.91 14.92
CA TRP A 206 -7.20 -2.03 13.83
C TRP A 206 -5.84 -2.56 14.33
N LYS A 207 -5.31 -2.08 15.46
CA LYS A 207 -4.06 -2.61 16.06
C LYS A 207 -4.14 -4.10 16.37
N ALA A 208 -5.29 -4.58 16.81
CA ALA A 208 -5.47 -5.98 17.17
C ALA A 208 -5.74 -6.89 15.96
N ASN A 209 -6.41 -6.38 14.92
CA ASN A 209 -6.95 -7.21 13.83
C ASN A 209 -6.43 -6.87 12.44
N HIS A 210 -5.70 -5.76 12.27
CA HIS A 210 -5.33 -5.15 11.00
C HIS A 210 -6.54 -5.01 10.05
N LYS A 211 -7.69 -4.61 10.61
CA LYS A 211 -8.96 -4.41 9.90
C LYS A 211 -9.64 -3.15 10.40
N HIS A 212 -10.36 -2.46 9.53
CA HIS A 212 -11.17 -1.29 9.91
C HIS A 212 -12.53 -1.74 10.42
N ARG A 213 -12.90 -1.38 11.66
CA ARG A 213 -14.20 -1.73 12.27
C ARG A 213 -15.36 -1.00 11.58
N ARG A 214 -15.21 0.31 11.36
CA ARG A 214 -16.17 1.17 10.64
C ARG A 214 -15.55 1.62 9.32
N LEU A 215 -15.59 0.77 8.29
CA LEU A 215 -14.90 1.02 7.02
C LEU A 215 -15.39 2.30 6.32
N ASP A 216 -16.70 2.51 6.23
CA ASP A 216 -17.28 3.69 5.58
C ASP A 216 -16.83 4.97 6.30
N GLU A 217 -16.79 4.93 7.64
CA GLU A 217 -16.33 6.04 8.46
C GLU A 217 -14.84 6.34 8.24
N TRP A 218 -14.02 5.28 8.17
CA TRP A 218 -12.61 5.38 7.84
C TRP A 218 -12.38 5.98 6.47
N GLU A 219 -13.10 5.53 5.44
CA GLU A 219 -12.97 6.04 4.08
C GLU A 219 -13.40 7.52 3.98
N ALA A 220 -14.40 7.94 4.76
CA ALA A 220 -14.90 9.32 4.81
C ALA A 220 -14.15 10.25 5.79
N ARG A 221 -13.07 9.78 6.45
CA ARG A 221 -12.38 10.53 7.53
C ARG A 221 -11.90 11.93 7.12
N HIS A 222 -11.48 12.11 5.87
CA HIS A 222 -10.97 13.40 5.38
C HIS A 222 -12.07 14.43 5.11
N GLU A 223 -13.31 13.99 4.85
CA GLU A 223 -14.46 14.87 4.61
C GLU A 223 -14.96 15.52 5.91
N ARG A 224 -14.64 14.91 7.05
CA ARG A 224 -15.09 15.34 8.39
C ARG A 224 -14.06 16.15 9.17
N ARG A 225 -12.83 16.28 8.63
CA ARG A 225 -11.66 16.89 9.29
C ARG A 225 -11.87 18.34 9.78
N ASN A 226 -12.89 19.04 9.26
CA ASN A 226 -13.11 20.48 9.45
C ASN A 226 -14.48 20.87 10.04
N GLN A 227 -15.19 19.96 10.72
CA GLN A 227 -16.57 20.24 11.16
C GLN A 227 -16.70 20.84 12.58
N ALA A 228 -15.74 20.60 13.49
CA ALA A 228 -15.81 21.12 14.86
C ALA A 228 -15.30 22.58 14.93
N ARG A 229 -16.14 23.52 15.39
CA ARG A 229 -15.79 24.94 15.56
C ARG A 229 -15.61 25.34 17.03
N SER A 230 -16.08 24.53 17.96
CA SER A 230 -16.01 24.75 19.42
C SER A 230 -15.71 23.45 20.18
N PHE A 231 -15.39 23.55 21.47
CA PHE A 231 -15.21 22.39 22.35
C PHE A 231 -16.49 21.54 22.44
N GLU A 232 -17.66 22.18 22.56
CA GLU A 232 -18.94 21.49 22.55
C GLU A 232 -19.19 20.74 21.22
N ASP A 233 -18.73 21.28 20.09
CA ASP A 233 -18.79 20.56 18.81
C ASP A 233 -17.87 19.32 18.82
N VAL A 234 -16.70 19.40 19.45
CA VAL A 234 -15.78 18.25 19.60
C VAL A 234 -16.42 17.14 20.44
N LEU A 235 -17.15 17.51 21.50
CA LEU A 235 -17.81 16.55 22.38
C LEU A 235 -19.09 15.95 21.78
N ASN A 236 -19.78 16.70 20.90
CA ASN A 236 -21.05 16.31 20.29
C ASN A 236 -20.95 15.98 18.79
N ILE A 237 -19.77 15.55 18.30
CA ILE A 237 -19.67 15.06 16.91
C ILE A 237 -20.54 13.81 16.78
N GLU A 238 -21.70 13.96 16.14
CA GLU A 238 -22.54 12.84 15.74
C GLU A 238 -22.01 12.24 14.43
N SER A 239 -21.92 10.90 14.35
CA SER A 239 -21.74 10.21 13.08
C SER A 239 -22.94 10.49 12.19
N LYS A 240 -22.77 11.11 11.01
CA LYS A 240 -23.87 11.20 10.06
C LYS A 240 -24.22 9.78 9.59
N PRO A 241 -25.51 9.39 9.53
CA PRO A 241 -25.89 8.17 8.85
C PRO A 241 -25.43 8.26 7.40
N GLY A 242 -24.59 7.32 6.97
CA GLY A 242 -23.95 7.31 5.66
C GLY A 242 -24.93 7.65 4.55
N THR A 243 -24.61 8.67 3.77
CA THR A 243 -25.24 8.87 2.46
C THR A 243 -24.84 7.68 1.60
N LYS A 244 -25.72 6.68 1.54
CA LYS A 244 -25.72 5.67 0.49
C LYS A 244 -25.81 6.42 -0.84
N GLY A 245 -24.71 6.44 -1.57
CA GLY A 245 -24.60 6.83 -2.97
C GLY A 245 -23.87 5.74 -3.71
#